data_AF-A0A2U3LTU0-F1
#
_entry.id   AF-A0A2U3LTU0-F1
#
_cell.length_a   1.000
_cell.length_b   1.000
_cell.length_c   1.000
_cell.angle_alpha   90.00
_cell.angle_beta   90.00
_cell.angle_gamma   90.00
#
_symmetry.space_group_name_H-M   'P 1'
#
loop_
_entity.id
_entity.type
_entity.pdbx_description
1 polymer ?
#
loop_
_entity_poly.entity_id
_entity_poly.type
_entity_poly.pdbx_seq_one_letter_code
_entity_poly.pdbx_strand_id
1 'polypeptide(L)'
;MATIRIKRGLAANLPASANPGELVLALDTGVLYSGNAGGTGLIQLNGVGSLPNATTSNAGLMSAADKTSLNTLVSAGSSSFTYYNPGVANCFVLASGSGVTLSQASNVFTFAAFPAGVIVISATIAIPASVTSGGNFYIIMPTAYGAGAGYIMPMVQVVKDVGGARGTIGTISYNVAQNEISVTGLSTSLAYVCHISF
;
A
#
# COMPACT_ATOMS: atom_id res chain seq x y z
N MET A 1 45.65 26.25 -8.13
CA MET A 1 44.23 26.05 -7.75
C MET A 1 43.89 27.09 -6.69
N ALA A 2 42.94 27.99 -6.94
CA ALA A 2 42.58 29.04 -5.99
C ALA A 2 41.47 28.54 -5.05
N THR A 3 41.59 28.79 -3.75
CA THR A 3 40.53 28.50 -2.78
C THR A 3 39.70 29.76 -2.55
N ILE A 4 38.41 29.70 -2.84
CA ILE A 4 37.46 30.76 -2.51
C ILE A 4 36.94 30.51 -1.09
N ARG A 5 37.02 31.53 -0.25
CA ARG A 5 36.40 31.52 1.08
C ARG A 5 35.26 32.52 1.08
N ILE A 6 34.06 32.04 1.34
CA ILE A 6 32.88 32.88 1.55
C ILE A 6 32.69 33.14 3.05
N LYS A 7 32.01 34.24 3.38
CA LYS A 7 31.61 34.55 4.76
C LYS A 7 30.72 33.41 5.27
N ARG A 8 31.00 32.92 6.47
CA ARG A 8 30.29 31.76 7.05
C ARG A 8 30.26 31.83 8.58
N GLY A 9 29.22 31.26 9.18
CA GLY A 9 29.03 31.22 10.63
C GLY A 9 27.76 30.46 11.01
N LEU A 10 27.41 30.45 12.30
CA LEU A 10 26.07 30.02 12.74
C LEU A 10 25.02 31.03 12.27
N ALA A 11 23.80 30.60 11.96
CA ALA A 11 22.74 31.47 11.46
C ALA A 11 22.50 32.69 12.35
N ALA A 12 22.52 32.51 13.67
CA ALA A 12 22.36 33.59 14.66
C ALA A 12 23.50 34.61 14.68
N ASN A 13 24.67 34.25 14.14
CA ASN A 13 25.89 35.07 14.13
C ASN A 13 26.25 35.56 12.73
N LEU A 14 25.39 35.33 11.73
CA LEU A 14 25.58 35.90 10.40
C LEU A 14 25.43 37.44 10.46
N PRO A 15 26.12 38.17 9.57
CA PRO A 15 25.95 39.61 9.50
C PRO A 15 24.52 39.97 9.09
N ALA A 16 23.97 41.05 9.67
CA ALA A 16 22.62 41.51 9.36
C ALA A 16 22.46 41.94 7.88
N SER A 17 23.56 42.31 7.22
CA SER A 17 23.60 42.65 5.80
C SER A 17 24.92 42.22 5.15
N ALA A 18 24.91 42.14 3.82
CA ALA A 18 26.09 41.92 2.99
C ALA A 18 26.00 42.80 1.73
N ASN A 19 27.13 43.00 1.05
CA ASN A 19 27.14 43.76 -0.19
C ASN A 19 26.24 43.08 -1.23
N PRO A 20 25.61 43.83 -2.16
CA PRO A 20 24.83 43.24 -3.24
C PRO A 20 25.58 42.10 -3.95
N GLY A 21 24.98 40.90 -3.97
CA GLY A 21 25.57 39.71 -4.59
C GLY A 21 26.67 38.99 -3.79
N GLU A 22 27.06 39.49 -2.61
CA GLU A 22 27.99 38.80 -1.74
C GLU A 22 27.37 37.54 -1.10
N LEU A 23 28.08 36.42 -1.14
CA LEU A 23 27.62 35.14 -0.62
C LEU A 23 27.95 34.94 0.87
N VAL A 24 26.97 34.46 1.64
CA VAL A 24 27.09 34.17 3.07
C VAL A 24 26.47 32.81 3.39
N LEU A 25 27.19 31.93 4.09
CA LEU A 25 26.74 30.57 4.44
C LEU A 25 26.45 30.42 5.94
N ALA A 26 25.23 30.01 6.29
CA ALA A 26 24.89 29.51 7.61
C ALA A 26 25.30 28.02 7.71
N LEU A 27 26.24 27.71 8.59
CA LEU A 27 26.83 26.36 8.70
C LEU A 27 25.92 25.36 9.44
N ASP A 28 25.07 25.85 10.34
CA ASP A 28 24.13 25.07 11.14
C ASP A 28 22.86 24.69 10.35
N THR A 29 22.36 25.60 9.51
CA THR A 29 21.17 25.34 8.67
C THR A 29 21.52 24.90 7.26
N GLY A 30 22.79 25.02 6.84
CA GLY A 30 23.24 24.76 5.48
C GLY A 30 22.69 25.75 4.45
N VAL A 31 22.09 26.85 4.89
CA VAL A 31 21.44 27.84 4.02
C VAL A 31 22.47 28.82 3.47
N LEU A 32 22.42 29.03 2.15
CA LEU A 32 23.21 30.04 1.47
C LEU A 32 22.36 31.30 1.23
N TYR A 33 22.92 32.44 1.57
CA TYR A 33 22.33 33.76 1.37
C TYR A 33 23.15 34.57 0.37
N SER A 34 22.49 35.54 -0.26
CA SER A 34 23.12 36.60 -1.03
C SER A 34 22.77 37.96 -0.44
N GLY A 35 23.67 38.94 -0.50
CA GLY A 35 23.32 40.32 -0.14
C GLY A 35 22.28 40.89 -1.10
N ASN A 36 21.22 41.49 -0.55
CA ASN A 36 20.17 42.14 -1.32
C ASN A 36 20.74 43.29 -2.18
N ALA A 37 20.10 43.61 -3.30
CA ALA A 37 20.46 44.72 -4.19
C ALA A 37 20.59 46.07 -3.47
N GLY A 38 19.85 46.28 -2.38
CA GLY A 38 19.95 47.48 -1.54
C GLY A 38 21.06 47.48 -0.49
N GLY A 39 21.80 46.38 -0.30
CA GLY A 39 22.87 46.26 0.72
C GLY A 39 22.39 46.28 2.18
N THR A 40 21.08 46.24 2.41
CA THR A 40 20.46 46.39 3.74
C THR A 40 20.01 45.07 4.37
N GLY A 41 20.22 43.93 3.71
CA GLY A 41 19.80 42.63 4.23
C GLY A 41 20.31 41.44 3.41
N LEU A 42 20.01 40.25 3.90
CA LEU A 42 20.31 38.97 3.25
C LEU A 42 19.04 38.42 2.58
N ILE A 43 19.17 37.97 1.34
CA ILE A 43 18.16 37.18 0.64
C ILE A 43 18.60 35.72 0.69
N GLN A 44 17.75 34.88 1.28
CA GLN A 44 17.94 33.44 1.20
C GLN A 44 17.83 32.99 -0.26
N LEU A 45 18.83 32.27 -0.75
CA LEU A 45 18.71 31.62 -2.04
C LEU A 45 17.74 30.45 -1.87
N ASN A 46 16.64 30.50 -2.62
CA ASN A 46 15.58 29.52 -2.47
C ASN A 46 16.07 28.13 -2.94
N GLY A 47 15.81 27.08 -2.17
CA GLY A 47 16.23 25.71 -2.50
C GLY A 47 17.65 25.30 -2.08
N VAL A 48 18.42 26.16 -1.40
CA VAL A 48 19.68 25.78 -0.74
C VAL A 48 19.46 25.72 0.77
N GLY A 49 19.19 24.50 1.24
CA GLY A 49 18.86 24.13 2.62
C GLY A 49 18.11 22.79 2.63
N SER A 50 17.91 22.16 3.79
CA SER A 50 17.07 20.96 3.89
C SER A 50 15.62 21.31 3.55
N LEU A 51 15.10 20.80 2.44
CA LEU A 51 13.66 20.86 2.17
C LEU A 51 12.92 20.11 3.28
N PRO A 52 11.85 20.67 3.86
CA PRO A 52 11.08 19.97 4.88
C PRO A 52 10.42 18.72 4.28
N ASN A 53 10.02 17.79 5.13
CA ASN A 53 9.17 16.68 4.70
C ASN A 53 7.85 17.22 4.13
N ALA A 54 7.42 16.69 2.98
CA ALA A 54 6.14 17.07 2.40
C ALA A 54 4.98 16.60 3.30
N THR A 55 4.04 17.50 3.57
CA THR A 55 2.76 17.20 4.21
C THR A 55 1.63 17.38 3.20
N THR A 56 0.39 17.08 3.58
CA THR A 56 -0.79 17.39 2.74
C THR A 56 -1.08 18.89 2.64
N SER A 57 -0.41 19.72 3.45
CA SER A 57 -0.59 21.18 3.48
C SER A 57 0.65 21.96 3.04
N ASN A 58 1.84 21.35 3.03
CA ASN A 58 3.11 22.02 2.75
C ASN A 58 3.94 21.21 1.76
N ALA A 59 4.43 21.88 0.71
CA ALA A 59 5.37 21.30 -0.23
C ALA A 59 6.74 21.08 0.43
N GLY A 60 7.35 19.93 0.14
CA GLY A 60 8.69 19.54 0.56
C GLY A 60 9.50 19.09 -0.65
N LEU A 61 10.03 17.86 -0.61
CA LEU A 61 10.62 17.18 -1.78
C LEU A 61 9.60 16.85 -2.90
N MET A 62 8.30 16.97 -2.61
CA MET A 62 7.19 16.82 -3.56
C MET A 62 6.10 17.86 -3.23
N SER A 63 5.17 18.11 -4.16
CA SER A 63 4.07 19.04 -3.92
C SER A 63 3.08 18.51 -2.88
N ALA A 64 2.35 19.40 -2.21
CA ALA A 64 1.29 19.02 -1.28
C ALA A 64 0.16 18.25 -1.98
N ALA A 65 -0.11 18.56 -3.26
CA ALA A 65 -1.06 17.85 -4.09
C ALA A 65 -0.61 16.41 -4.35
N ASP A 66 0.65 16.22 -4.77
CA ASP A 66 1.20 14.88 -5.01
C ASP A 66 1.25 14.07 -3.71
N LYS A 67 1.57 14.71 -2.57
CA LYS A 67 1.56 14.06 -1.26
C LYS A 67 0.15 13.64 -0.87
N THR A 68 -0.85 14.46 -1.18
CA THR A 68 -2.26 14.11 -0.99
C THR A 68 -2.65 12.92 -1.87
N SER A 69 -2.28 12.92 -3.16
CA SER A 69 -2.51 11.78 -4.06
C SER A 69 -1.82 10.50 -3.60
N LEU A 70 -0.57 10.58 -3.13
CA LEU A 70 0.15 9.44 -2.57
C LEU A 70 -0.49 8.93 -1.27
N ASN A 71 -0.92 9.83 -0.39
CA ASN A 71 -1.67 9.45 0.80
C ASN A 71 -3.00 8.81 0.42
N THR A 72 -3.66 9.27 -0.65
CA THR A 72 -4.82 8.57 -1.19
C THR A 72 -4.43 7.24 -1.81
N LEU A 73 -3.22 6.99 -2.32
CA LEU A 73 -2.84 5.62 -2.73
C LEU A 73 -2.75 4.67 -1.52
N VAL A 74 -2.33 5.18 -0.36
CA VAL A 74 -2.21 4.41 0.89
C VAL A 74 -3.55 4.30 1.64
N SER A 75 -4.42 5.31 1.56
CA SER A 75 -5.76 5.32 2.16
C SER A 75 -6.88 4.86 1.21
N ALA A 76 -6.65 4.82 -0.10
CA ALA A 76 -7.57 4.27 -1.08
C ALA A 76 -7.42 2.75 -1.08
N GLY A 77 -8.22 2.15 -0.21
CA GLY A 77 -8.99 0.98 -0.62
C GLY A 77 -10.01 1.29 -1.74
N SER A 78 -9.86 2.35 -2.55
CA SER A 78 -10.78 2.69 -3.66
C SER A 78 -10.51 1.92 -4.95
N SER A 79 -9.43 1.13 -4.97
CA SER A 79 -9.29 -0.10 -5.74
C SER A 79 -8.38 -0.94 -4.87
N SER A 80 -8.92 -1.93 -4.16
CA SER A 80 -8.20 -2.66 -3.11
C SER A 80 -7.01 -3.48 -3.64
N PHE A 81 -5.88 -2.82 -3.92
CA PHE A 81 -4.57 -3.44 -3.76
C PHE A 81 -4.31 -3.59 -2.27
N THR A 82 -4.99 -4.54 -1.63
CA THR A 82 -4.67 -4.96 -0.27
C THR A 82 -3.35 -5.69 -0.34
N TYR A 83 -2.22 -5.01 -0.11
CA TYR A 83 -0.96 -5.69 0.08
C TYR A 83 -0.77 -6.01 1.57
N TYR A 84 -0.79 -7.32 1.84
CA TYR A 84 -0.02 -8.01 2.86
C TYR A 84 -0.20 -7.61 4.34
N ASN A 85 -0.75 -8.53 5.12
CA ASN A 85 -0.49 -8.60 6.56
C ASN A 85 0.61 -9.66 6.81
N PRO A 86 1.73 -9.33 7.47
CA PRO A 86 2.75 -10.32 7.81
C PRO A 86 2.15 -11.40 8.72
N GLY A 87 2.09 -12.64 8.20
CA GLY A 87 1.51 -13.79 8.89
C GLY A 87 0.28 -14.40 8.21
N VAL A 88 -0.22 -13.78 7.13
CA VAL A 88 -1.29 -14.33 6.28
C VAL A 88 -0.84 -14.48 4.83
N ALA A 89 -1.53 -15.37 4.12
CA ALA A 89 -1.49 -15.57 2.68
C ALA A 89 -1.69 -14.24 1.91
N ASN A 90 -0.90 -14.01 0.85
CA ASN A 90 -1.05 -12.81 0.01
C ASN A 90 -2.43 -12.82 -0.67
N CYS A 91 -3.25 -11.82 -0.41
CA CYS A 91 -4.57 -11.70 -1.04
C CYS A 91 -4.69 -10.40 -1.84
N PHE A 92 -5.32 -10.47 -3.00
CA PHE A 92 -5.74 -9.33 -3.80
C PHE A 92 -7.25 -9.37 -3.99
N VAL A 93 -7.97 -8.28 -3.71
CA VAL A 93 -9.42 -8.20 -3.89
C VAL A 93 -9.75 -7.07 -4.86
N LEU A 94 -10.47 -7.37 -5.94
CA LEU A 94 -10.96 -6.37 -6.87
C LEU A 94 -12.40 -6.01 -6.50
N ALA A 95 -12.62 -4.75 -6.12
CA ALA A 95 -13.94 -4.21 -5.79
C ALA A 95 -14.09 -2.78 -6.32
N SER A 96 -15.34 -2.36 -6.53
CA SER A 96 -15.72 -1.00 -6.97
C SER A 96 -15.62 0.06 -5.86
N GLY A 97 -15.29 -0.34 -4.64
CA GLY A 97 -15.19 0.54 -3.48
C GLY A 97 -14.40 -0.08 -2.32
N SER A 98 -14.34 0.65 -1.21
CA SER A 98 -13.52 0.30 -0.04
C SER A 98 -14.28 -0.43 1.05
N GLY A 99 -13.56 -1.03 2.00
CA GLY A 99 -14.13 -1.61 3.22
C GLY A 99 -14.36 -3.12 3.16
N VAL A 100 -13.99 -3.77 2.05
CA VAL A 100 -13.92 -5.24 1.99
C VAL A 100 -12.70 -5.70 2.78
N THR A 101 -12.93 -6.53 3.79
CA THR A 101 -11.87 -7.08 4.64
C THR A 101 -11.84 -8.59 4.52
N LEU A 102 -10.62 -9.12 4.31
CA LEU A 102 -10.33 -10.54 4.38
C LEU A 102 -9.40 -10.79 5.57
N SER A 103 -9.78 -11.71 6.45
CA SER A 103 -8.91 -12.22 7.51
C SER A 103 -8.58 -13.69 7.26
N GLN A 104 -7.51 -14.16 7.87
CA GLN A 104 -7.15 -15.58 7.85
C GLN A 104 -6.84 -16.06 9.27
N ALA A 105 -7.36 -17.24 9.60
CA ALA A 105 -7.01 -17.99 10.79
C ALA A 105 -6.70 -19.44 10.37
N SER A 106 -5.45 -19.87 10.51
CA SER A 106 -4.98 -21.17 10.02
C SER A 106 -5.33 -21.38 8.54
N ASN A 107 -6.11 -22.42 8.21
CA ASN A 107 -6.58 -22.75 6.86
C ASN A 107 -7.95 -22.14 6.51
N VAL A 108 -8.45 -21.20 7.30
CA VAL A 108 -9.74 -20.53 7.08
C VAL A 108 -9.52 -19.08 6.69
N PHE A 109 -10.14 -18.67 5.59
CA PHE A 109 -10.15 -17.32 5.04
C PHE A 109 -11.56 -16.74 5.17
N THR A 110 -11.73 -15.56 5.74
CA THR A 110 -13.06 -15.02 6.03
C THR A 110 -13.21 -13.64 5.44
N PHE A 111 -14.18 -13.48 4.54
CA PHE A 111 -14.69 -12.17 4.15
C PHE A 111 -15.67 -11.71 5.23
N ALA A 112 -15.32 -10.66 5.97
CA ALA A 112 -16.14 -10.23 7.11
C ALA A 112 -17.46 -9.58 6.66
N ALA A 113 -17.40 -8.74 5.62
CA ALA A 113 -18.55 -8.07 5.03
C ALA A 113 -18.25 -7.57 3.62
N PHE A 114 -19.28 -7.52 2.77
CA PHE A 114 -19.27 -6.70 1.55
C PHE A 114 -20.10 -5.43 1.83
N PRO A 115 -19.46 -4.25 1.93
CA PRO A 115 -20.16 -3.03 2.32
C PRO A 115 -21.29 -2.66 1.35
N ALA A 116 -22.32 -1.99 1.88
CA ALA A 116 -23.44 -1.52 1.07
C ALA A 116 -22.94 -0.58 -0.05
N GLY A 117 -23.39 -0.82 -1.28
CA GLY A 117 -22.96 -0.06 -2.47
C GLY A 117 -21.61 -0.45 -3.04
N VAL A 118 -20.91 -1.44 -2.46
CA VAL A 118 -19.65 -1.98 -3.00
C VAL A 118 -19.91 -3.28 -3.74
N ILE A 119 -19.61 -3.30 -5.04
CA ILE A 119 -19.58 -4.51 -5.87
C ILE A 119 -18.19 -5.12 -5.75
N VAL A 120 -18.10 -6.36 -5.27
CA VAL A 120 -16.88 -7.19 -5.31
C VAL A 120 -16.90 -7.99 -6.60
N ILE A 121 -15.79 -7.97 -7.35
CA ILE A 121 -15.68 -8.57 -8.67
C ILE A 121 -14.89 -9.87 -8.59
N SER A 122 -13.73 -9.84 -7.93
CA SER A 122 -12.90 -11.02 -7.75
C SER A 122 -11.99 -10.94 -6.54
N ALA A 123 -11.50 -12.09 -6.10
CA ALA A 123 -10.43 -12.20 -5.13
C ALA A 123 -9.42 -13.26 -5.57
N THR A 124 -8.14 -12.98 -5.37
CA THR A 124 -7.04 -13.92 -5.55
C THR A 124 -6.35 -14.11 -4.21
N ILE A 125 -6.17 -15.35 -3.78
CA ILE A 125 -5.56 -15.70 -2.49
C ILE A 125 -4.44 -16.68 -2.76
N ALA A 126 -3.20 -16.30 -2.45
CA ALA A 126 -2.06 -17.19 -2.49
C ALA A 126 -2.03 -18.03 -1.21
N ILE A 127 -2.25 -19.33 -1.32
CA ILE A 127 -2.29 -20.28 -0.21
C ILE A 127 -0.92 -20.95 -0.07
N PRO A 128 -0.07 -20.56 0.90
CA PRO A 128 1.22 -21.20 1.08
C PRO A 128 1.06 -22.62 1.64
N ALA A 129 2.06 -23.47 1.42
CA ALA A 129 2.04 -24.88 1.86
C ALA A 129 1.80 -25.04 3.38
N SER A 130 2.25 -24.06 4.19
CA SER A 130 2.02 -24.03 5.64
C SER A 130 0.54 -23.92 6.04
N VAL A 131 -0.31 -23.43 5.13
CA VAL A 131 -1.74 -23.22 5.34
C VAL A 131 -2.54 -24.45 4.92
N THR A 132 -2.08 -25.20 3.92
CA THR A 132 -2.70 -26.46 3.46
C THR A 132 -2.27 -27.68 4.26
N SER A 133 -1.88 -27.54 5.52
CA SER A 133 -1.29 -28.64 6.31
C SER A 133 -2.23 -29.85 6.49
N GLY A 134 -3.55 -29.65 6.39
CA GLY A 134 -4.58 -30.70 6.35
C GLY A 134 -5.01 -31.14 4.95
N GLY A 135 -4.34 -30.67 3.90
CA GLY A 135 -4.73 -30.91 2.50
C GLY A 135 -6.00 -30.16 2.10
N ASN A 136 -6.35 -29.12 2.86
CA ASN A 136 -7.57 -28.34 2.72
C ASN A 136 -7.41 -26.88 3.13
N PHE A 137 -8.33 -26.05 2.64
CA PHE A 137 -8.60 -24.72 3.18
C PHE A 137 -10.08 -24.35 2.96
N TYR A 138 -10.52 -23.32 3.66
CA TYR A 138 -11.91 -22.89 3.69
C TYR A 138 -12.00 -21.39 3.41
N ILE A 139 -13.04 -20.97 2.70
CA ILE A 139 -13.38 -19.57 2.49
C ILE A 139 -14.79 -19.35 3.02
N ILE A 140 -14.91 -18.50 4.03
CA ILE A 140 -16.18 -18.09 4.62
C ILE A 140 -16.62 -16.79 3.94
N MET A 141 -17.84 -16.82 3.40
CA MET A 141 -18.49 -15.69 2.76
C MET A 141 -19.34 -14.90 3.77
N PRO A 142 -19.57 -13.59 3.54
CA PRO A 142 -20.42 -12.79 4.41
C PRO A 142 -21.85 -13.34 4.46
N THR A 143 -22.56 -13.09 5.56
CA THR A 143 -24.00 -13.33 5.63
C THR A 143 -24.70 -12.53 4.52
N ALA A 144 -25.53 -13.20 3.72
CA ALA A 144 -26.13 -12.71 2.46
C ALA A 144 -25.29 -12.82 1.16
N TYR A 145 -24.16 -13.53 1.18
CA TYR A 145 -23.49 -14.05 -0.02
C TYR A 145 -23.15 -15.53 0.24
N GLY A 146 -23.54 -16.45 -0.66
CA GLY A 146 -23.40 -17.88 -0.39
C GLY A 146 -24.32 -18.77 -1.21
N ALA A 147 -24.64 -19.95 -0.70
CA ALA A 147 -25.24 -21.04 -1.47
C ALA A 147 -26.73 -21.29 -1.16
N GLY A 148 -27.48 -20.24 -0.81
CA GLY A 148 -28.95 -20.27 -0.69
C GLY A 148 -29.70 -19.85 -1.96
N ALA A 149 -31.02 -20.06 -1.99
CA ALA A 149 -31.88 -19.71 -3.12
C ALA A 149 -31.96 -18.18 -3.30
N GLY A 150 -31.22 -17.65 -4.28
CA GLY A 150 -31.19 -16.22 -4.63
C GLY A 150 -29.81 -15.56 -4.58
N TYR A 151 -28.76 -16.27 -4.17
CA TYR A 151 -27.40 -15.74 -4.13
C TYR A 151 -26.62 -16.08 -5.40
N ILE A 152 -25.71 -15.18 -5.80
CA ILE A 152 -24.73 -15.46 -6.85
C ILE A 152 -23.65 -16.35 -6.22
N MET A 153 -23.53 -17.59 -6.72
CA MET A 153 -22.45 -18.47 -6.31
C MET A 153 -21.17 -18.02 -6.99
N PRO A 154 -20.08 -17.77 -6.24
CA PRO A 154 -18.84 -17.37 -6.86
C PRO A 154 -18.24 -18.56 -7.63
N MET A 155 -17.64 -18.28 -8.77
CA MET A 155 -16.81 -19.25 -9.46
C MET A 155 -15.46 -19.33 -8.75
N VAL A 156 -15.09 -20.54 -8.31
CA VAL A 156 -13.82 -20.78 -7.63
C VAL A 156 -12.92 -21.63 -8.50
N GLN A 157 -11.66 -21.23 -8.60
CA GLN A 157 -10.61 -21.97 -9.27
C GLN A 157 -9.38 -22.03 -8.38
N VAL A 158 -8.85 -23.22 -8.16
CA VAL A 158 -7.62 -23.42 -7.41
C VAL A 158 -6.56 -24.01 -8.32
N VAL A 159 -5.41 -23.34 -8.41
CA VAL A 159 -4.29 -23.78 -9.23
C VAL A 159 -3.06 -23.98 -8.37
N LYS A 160 -2.22 -24.96 -8.73
CA LYS A 160 -0.91 -25.14 -8.09
C LYS A 160 0.04 -24.02 -8.50
N ASP A 161 0.82 -23.55 -7.54
CA ASP A 161 1.82 -22.50 -7.72
C ASP A 161 3.22 -23.09 -7.98
N VAL A 162 3.32 -24.16 -8.78
CA VAL A 162 4.61 -24.74 -9.18
C VAL A 162 4.48 -25.61 -10.45
N GLY A 163 5.42 -25.41 -11.38
CA GLY A 163 5.78 -26.42 -12.38
C GLY A 163 5.00 -26.44 -13.69
N GLY A 164 4.52 -25.28 -14.19
CA GLY A 164 4.05 -25.14 -15.59
C GLY A 164 2.74 -25.86 -15.96
N ALA A 165 2.22 -26.76 -15.11
CA ALA A 165 0.93 -27.40 -15.28
C ALA A 165 -0.15 -26.59 -14.55
N ARG A 166 -0.85 -25.74 -15.30
CA ARG A 166 -1.99 -24.94 -14.82
C ARG A 166 -3.28 -25.73 -15.03
N GLY A 167 -4.00 -26.03 -13.97
CA GLY A 167 -5.28 -26.72 -14.01
C GLY A 167 -5.98 -26.64 -12.66
N THR A 168 -7.31 -26.75 -12.66
CA THR A 168 -8.09 -26.80 -11.42
C THR A 168 -7.69 -28.05 -10.64
N ILE A 169 -7.29 -27.87 -9.38
CA ILE A 169 -6.84 -28.95 -8.48
C ILE A 169 -7.68 -28.92 -7.20
N GLY A 170 -7.87 -30.10 -6.62
CA GLY A 170 -8.69 -30.29 -5.43
C GLY A 170 -10.17 -30.35 -5.77
N THR A 171 -10.95 -30.75 -4.76
CA THR A 171 -12.41 -30.79 -4.83
C THR A 171 -12.95 -29.52 -4.19
N ILE A 172 -13.75 -28.76 -4.94
CA ILE A 172 -14.42 -27.55 -4.47
C ILE A 172 -15.86 -27.92 -4.11
N SER A 173 -16.24 -27.66 -2.86
CA SER A 173 -17.59 -27.92 -2.35
C SER A 173 -18.15 -26.69 -1.66
N TYR A 174 -19.44 -26.40 -1.90
CA TYR A 174 -20.15 -25.27 -1.31
C TYR A 174 -21.05 -25.74 -0.18
N ASN A 175 -20.79 -25.30 1.06
CA ASN A 175 -21.63 -25.57 2.21
C ASN A 175 -22.53 -24.36 2.50
N VAL A 176 -23.79 -24.54 2.15
CA VAL A 176 -24.82 -23.50 2.20
C VAL A 176 -25.21 -23.12 3.62
N ALA A 177 -25.15 -24.07 4.56
CA ALA A 177 -25.53 -23.85 5.94
C ALA A 177 -24.48 -23.00 6.69
N GLN A 178 -23.25 -23.00 6.22
CA GLN A 178 -22.11 -22.32 6.84
C GLN A 178 -21.60 -21.12 6.04
N ASN A 179 -22.24 -20.80 4.89
CA ASN A 179 -21.73 -19.82 3.90
C ASN A 179 -20.25 -20.07 3.55
N GLU A 180 -19.90 -21.34 3.38
CA GLU A 180 -18.52 -21.79 3.28
C GLU A 180 -18.24 -22.41 1.91
N ILE A 181 -17.06 -22.13 1.37
CA ILE A 181 -16.45 -22.84 0.27
C ILE A 181 -15.30 -23.65 0.84
N SER A 182 -15.35 -24.96 0.66
CA SER A 182 -14.27 -25.85 1.08
C SER A 182 -13.50 -26.33 -0.13
N VAL A 183 -12.18 -26.32 -0.01
CA VAL A 183 -11.27 -26.90 -0.99
C VAL A 183 -10.50 -28.01 -0.30
N THR A 184 -10.56 -29.22 -0.86
CA THR A 184 -9.96 -30.42 -0.28
C THR A 184 -9.16 -31.21 -1.33
N GLY A 185 -8.39 -32.21 -0.91
CA GLY A 185 -7.61 -33.05 -1.82
C GLY A 185 -6.35 -32.35 -2.35
N LEU A 186 -5.83 -31.37 -1.61
CA LEU A 186 -4.60 -30.66 -1.93
C LEU A 186 -3.40 -31.41 -1.35
N SER A 187 -2.27 -31.41 -2.07
CA SER A 187 -0.98 -31.77 -1.49
C SER A 187 -0.59 -30.76 -0.42
N THR A 188 -0.11 -31.24 0.72
CA THR A 188 0.37 -30.42 1.85
C THR A 188 1.74 -29.81 1.61
N SER A 189 2.45 -30.23 0.56
CA SER A 189 3.82 -29.79 0.26
C SER A 189 3.91 -28.70 -0.81
N LEU A 190 2.77 -28.26 -1.36
CA LEU A 190 2.73 -27.28 -2.45
C LEU A 190 2.01 -26.01 -2.01
N ALA A 191 2.36 -24.89 -2.65
CA ALA A 191 1.56 -23.67 -2.59
C ALA A 191 0.51 -23.67 -3.71
N TYR A 192 -0.56 -22.92 -3.50
CA TYR A 192 -1.66 -22.78 -4.43
C TYR A 192 -2.05 -21.32 -4.59
N VAL A 193 -2.77 -21.03 -5.66
CA VAL A 193 -3.51 -19.78 -5.82
C VAL A 193 -4.98 -20.13 -5.98
N CYS A 194 -5.80 -19.55 -5.12
CA CYS A 194 -7.26 -19.60 -5.22
C CYS A 194 -7.75 -18.31 -5.86
N HIS A 195 -8.45 -18.42 -6.98
CA HIS A 195 -9.16 -17.33 -7.63
C HIS A 195 -10.66 -17.50 -7.43
N ILE A 196 -11.32 -16.42 -7.07
CA ILE A 196 -12.75 -16.35 -6.77
C ILE A 196 -13.32 -15.23 -7.64
N SER A 197 -14.35 -15.51 -8.43
CA SER A 197 -15.11 -14.50 -9.19
C SER A 197 -16.53 -14.44 -8.66
N PHE A 198 -17.01 -13.24 -8.34
CA PHE A 198 -18.31 -12.99 -7.73
C PHE A 198 -19.34 -12.50 -8.75
#